data_AF-A0A1Q5U1Z1-F1
#
_entry.id   AF-A0A1Q5U1Z1-F1
#
_cell.length_a   1.000
_cell.length_b   1.000
_cell.length_c   1.000
_cell.angle_alpha   90.00
_cell.angle_beta   90.00
_cell.angle_gamma   90.00
#
_symmetry.space_group_name_H-M   'P 1'
#
loop_
_entity.id
_entity.type
_entity.pdbx_description
1 polymer ?
#
loop_
_entity_poly.entity_id
_entity_poly.type
_entity_poly.pdbx_seq_one_letter_code
_entity_poly.pdbx_strand_id
1 'polypeptide(L)'
;MGGAADAKNGHFIGNWGEFGCPTPQRIASYSLSSNRQRPFAGAFHAAIFNSFRRFRHQVLYVVPPFIVAYATMNWAVERNEFLNSKPGRLLEGASGEE
;
A
#
# COMPACT_ATOMS: atom_id res chain seq x y z
N MET A 1 8.86 33.79 0.41
CA MET A 1 8.20 33.35 -0.84
C MET A 1 9.22 32.51 -1.59
N GLY A 2 8.98 31.22 -1.77
CA GLY A 2 9.97 30.25 -2.25
C GLY A 2 10.54 30.61 -3.62
N GLY A 3 11.86 30.50 -3.76
CA GLY A 3 12.61 30.89 -4.97
C GLY A 3 12.53 29.87 -6.10
N ALA A 4 13.33 30.10 -7.14
CA ALA A 4 13.49 29.23 -8.30
C ALA A 4 13.95 27.82 -7.92
N ALA A 5 13.61 26.82 -8.73
CA ALA A 5 14.23 25.50 -8.62
C ALA A 5 15.75 25.63 -8.86
N ASP A 6 16.55 25.32 -7.84
CA ASP A 6 18.01 25.31 -7.89
C ASP A 6 18.52 23.96 -7.36
N ALA A 7 18.65 23.01 -8.28
CA ALA A 7 19.11 21.67 -7.97
C ALA A 7 20.55 21.64 -7.43
N LYS A 8 21.38 22.66 -7.70
CA LYS A 8 22.76 22.73 -7.22
C LYS A 8 22.81 23.06 -5.72
N ASN A 9 21.85 23.84 -5.26
CA ASN A 9 21.72 24.24 -3.86
C ASN A 9 20.71 23.37 -3.08
N GLY A 10 20.30 22.22 -3.64
CA GLY A 10 19.38 21.28 -3.01
C GLY A 10 17.90 21.66 -3.09
N HIS A 11 17.54 22.65 -3.90
CA HIS A 11 16.17 23.13 -4.07
C HIS A 11 15.55 22.57 -5.36
N PHE A 12 14.92 21.40 -5.28
CA PHE A 12 14.49 20.64 -6.47
C PHE A 12 13.10 20.99 -7.00
N ILE A 13 12.36 21.87 -6.32
CA ILE A 13 11.02 22.30 -6.75
C ILE A 13 10.87 23.80 -6.48
N GLY A 14 10.56 24.56 -7.53
CA GLY A 14 10.29 25.99 -7.40
C GLY A 14 8.81 26.30 -7.20
N ASN A 15 8.45 27.57 -7.36
CA ASN A 15 7.10 28.07 -7.13
C ASN A 15 6.30 28.17 -8.45
N TRP A 16 5.06 28.66 -8.36
CA TRP A 16 4.24 28.99 -9.53
C TRP A 16 5.00 29.84 -10.54
N GLY A 17 5.08 29.37 -11.79
CA GLY A 17 5.82 30.01 -12.87
C GLY A 17 7.26 29.51 -13.05
N GLU A 18 7.85 28.87 -12.03
CA GLU A 18 9.23 28.37 -12.06
C GLU A 18 9.36 27.03 -11.32
N PHE A 19 8.46 26.08 -11.61
CA PHE A 19 8.45 24.77 -10.96
C PHE A 19 9.70 23.91 -11.22
N GLY A 20 10.53 24.28 -12.20
CA GLY A 20 11.69 23.49 -12.63
C GLY A 20 11.34 22.41 -13.67
N CYS A 21 10.22 22.56 -14.40
CA CYS A 21 9.90 21.66 -15.51
C CYS A 21 10.82 21.91 -16.71
N PRO A 22 11.15 20.87 -17.51
CA PRO A 22 11.91 21.05 -18.74
C PRO A 22 11.10 21.88 -19.75
N THR A 23 11.59 23.06 -20.12
CA THR A 23 10.96 23.96 -21.10
C THR A 23 11.47 23.67 -22.52
N PRO A 24 10.61 23.78 -23.56
CA PRO A 24 9.19 24.19 -23.55
C PRO A 24 8.20 23.02 -23.48
N GLN A 25 7.13 23.18 -22.68
CA GLN A 25 6.03 22.22 -22.59
C GLN A 25 5.03 22.45 -23.74
N ARG A 26 4.97 21.54 -24.71
CA ARG A 26 4.12 21.64 -25.92
C ARG A 26 2.82 20.82 -25.80
N ILE A 27 2.15 20.91 -24.65
CA ILE A 27 0.97 20.10 -24.35
C ILE A 27 -0.22 21.04 -24.15
N ALA A 28 -1.26 20.92 -24.96
CA ALA A 28 -2.53 21.59 -24.76
C ALA A 28 -3.45 20.70 -23.90
N SER A 29 -3.96 21.25 -22.79
CA SER A 29 -4.92 20.57 -21.91
C SER A 29 -6.29 21.24 -22.00
N TYR A 30 -7.34 20.42 -22.02
CA TYR A 30 -8.72 20.88 -22.08
C TYR A 30 -9.50 20.33 -20.88
N SER A 31 -10.36 21.15 -20.30
CA SER A 31 -11.20 20.76 -19.16
C SER A 31 -12.58 21.42 -19.27
N LEU A 32 -13.63 20.69 -18.86
CA LEU A 32 -14.98 21.24 -18.70
C LEU A 32 -15.20 21.71 -17.25
N SER A 33 -15.92 22.82 -17.06
CA SER A 33 -16.33 23.29 -15.73
C SER A 33 -17.13 22.21 -14.98
N SER A 34 -16.85 22.03 -13.69
CA SER A 34 -17.49 21.02 -12.84
C SER A 34 -19.02 21.14 -12.78
N ASN A 35 -19.56 22.36 -12.84
CA ASN A 35 -21.00 22.61 -12.84
C ASN A 35 -21.70 22.14 -14.13
N ARG A 36 -20.94 21.82 -15.18
CA ARG A 36 -21.43 21.29 -16.45
C ARG A 36 -21.21 19.78 -16.60
N GLN A 37 -20.66 19.12 -15.59
CA GLN A 37 -20.44 17.67 -15.57
C GLN A 37 -21.42 16.99 -14.62
N ARG A 38 -21.74 15.72 -14.89
CA ARG A 38 -22.50 14.86 -13.96
C ARG A 38 -21.49 14.17 -13.03
N PRO A 39 -21.47 14.46 -11.71
CA PRO A 39 -20.37 14.04 -10.83
C PRO A 39 -20.12 12.53 -10.73
N PHE A 40 -21.16 11.71 -10.89
CA PHE A 40 -21.08 10.24 -10.81
C PHE A 40 -21.50 9.54 -12.11
N ALA A 41 -21.41 10.22 -13.25
CA ALA A 41 -21.73 9.58 -14.52
C ALA A 41 -20.86 8.35 -14.75
N GLY A 42 -21.50 7.18 -14.92
CA GLY A 42 -20.81 5.91 -15.18
C GLY A 42 -20.04 5.35 -13.98
N ALA A 43 -20.17 5.93 -12.78
CA ALA A 43 -19.39 5.53 -11.61
C ALA A 43 -19.59 4.06 -11.25
N PHE A 44 -20.80 3.52 -11.28
CA PHE A 44 -21.05 2.11 -10.93
C PHE A 44 -20.36 1.14 -11.89
N HIS A 45 -20.53 1.34 -13.20
CA HIS A 45 -19.91 0.49 -14.21
C HIS A 45 -18.37 0.64 -14.19
N ALA A 46 -17.88 1.89 -14.19
CA ALA A 46 -16.44 2.15 -14.20
C ALA A 46 -15.76 1.72 -12.90
N ALA A 47 -16.35 1.99 -11.73
CA ALA A 47 -15.74 1.69 -10.44
C ALA A 47 -15.64 0.19 -10.20
N ILE A 48 -16.68 -0.60 -10.47
CA ILE A 48 -16.66 -2.05 -10.17
C ILE A 48 -15.56 -2.74 -11.00
N PHE A 49 -15.60 -2.60 -12.33
CA PHE A 49 -14.64 -3.31 -13.19
C PHE A 49 -13.21 -2.75 -13.06
N ASN A 50 -13.05 -1.44 -12.92
CA ASN A 50 -11.73 -0.84 -12.76
C ASN A 50 -11.11 -1.17 -11.38
N SER A 51 -11.92 -1.23 -10.32
CA SER A 51 -11.43 -1.58 -8.99
C SER A 51 -11.00 -3.04 -8.93
N PHE A 52 -11.79 -3.96 -9.49
CA PHE A 52 -11.39 -5.37 -9.59
C PHE A 52 -10.13 -5.54 -10.44
N ARG A 53 -10.05 -4.85 -11.59
CA ARG A 53 -8.85 -4.86 -12.43
C ARG A 53 -7.61 -4.39 -11.66
N ARG A 54 -7.71 -3.34 -10.84
CA ARG A 54 -6.59 -2.85 -10.02
C ARG A 54 -6.23 -3.85 -8.92
N PHE A 55 -7.23 -4.39 -8.23
CA PHE A 55 -7.04 -5.36 -7.14
C PHE A 55 -6.31 -6.61 -7.61
N ARG A 56 -6.74 -7.23 -8.72
CA ARG A 56 -6.14 -8.48 -9.22
C ARG A 56 -4.65 -8.35 -9.58
N HIS A 57 -4.16 -7.15 -9.91
CA HIS A 57 -2.75 -6.92 -10.24
C HIS A 57 -1.87 -6.78 -9.00
N GLN A 58 -2.47 -6.55 -7.82
CA GLN A 58 -1.75 -6.34 -6.56
C GLN A 58 -1.95 -7.48 -5.56
N VAL A 59 -3.08 -8.21 -5.66
CA VAL A 59 -3.46 -9.25 -4.71
C VAL A 59 -2.36 -10.30 -4.50
N LEU A 60 -1.61 -10.66 -5.55
CA LEU A 60 -0.53 -11.66 -5.46
C LEU A 60 0.74 -11.15 -4.78
N TYR A 61 0.94 -9.84 -4.65
CA TYR A 61 2.05 -9.30 -3.87
C TYR A 61 1.69 -9.15 -2.39
N VAL A 62 0.40 -8.99 -2.11
CA VAL A 62 -0.12 -8.69 -0.77
C VAL A 62 -0.54 -9.96 -0.04
N VAL A 63 -1.31 -10.83 -0.70
CA VAL A 63 -1.92 -12.00 -0.04
C VAL A 63 -0.91 -13.05 0.41
N PRO A 64 0.10 -13.47 -0.38
CA PRO A 64 1.05 -14.49 0.06
C PRO A 64 1.78 -14.17 1.38
N PRO A 65 2.38 -12.97 1.59
CA PRO A 65 3.02 -12.68 2.87
C PRO A 65 2.03 -12.64 4.03
N PHE A 66 0.78 -12.19 3.81
CA PHE A 66 -0.26 -12.23 4.85
C PHE A 66 -0.70 -13.64 5.22
N ILE A 67 -0.81 -14.55 4.22
CA ILE A 67 -1.11 -15.97 4.49
C ILE A 67 -0.01 -16.58 5.34
N VAL A 68 1.26 -16.36 4.98
CA VAL A 68 2.40 -16.88 5.73
C VAL A 68 2.39 -16.33 7.16
N ALA A 69 2.26 -15.02 7.32
CA ALA A 69 2.23 -14.38 8.64
C ALA A 69 1.09 -14.93 9.51
N TYR A 70 -0.11 -15.08 8.94
CA TYR A 70 -1.26 -15.60 9.67
C TYR A 70 -1.08 -17.07 10.06
N ALA A 71 -0.57 -17.90 9.16
CA ALA A 71 -0.29 -19.31 9.45
C ALA A 71 0.78 -19.47 10.55
N THR A 72 1.88 -18.72 10.46
CA THR A 72 2.95 -18.74 11.48
C THR A 72 2.44 -18.24 12.82
N MET A 73 1.61 -17.18 12.83
CA MET A 73 1.00 -16.68 14.05
C MET A 73 0.10 -17.73 14.70
N ASN A 74 -0.77 -18.39 13.92
CA ASN A 74 -1.69 -19.39 14.45
C ASN A 74 -0.93 -20.58 15.04
N TRP A 75 0.11 -21.06 14.34
CA TRP A 75 1.01 -22.09 14.87
C TRP A 75 1.70 -21.66 16.17
N ALA A 76 2.19 -20.42 16.23
CA ALA A 76 2.87 -19.89 17.41
C ALA A 76 1.93 -19.79 18.63
N VAL A 77 0.67 -19.39 18.41
CA VAL A 77 -0.37 -19.33 19.46
C VAL A 77 -0.68 -20.73 19.97
N GLU A 78 -1.00 -21.67 19.09
CA GLU A 78 -1.31 -23.06 19.48
C GLU A 78 -0.14 -23.72 20.22
N ARG A 79 1.10 -23.50 19.75
CA ARG A 79 2.31 -24.02 20.41
C ARG A 79 2.52 -23.39 21.79
N ASN A 80 2.28 -22.08 21.93
CA ASN A 80 2.41 -21.38 23.20
C ASN A 80 1.38 -21.89 24.24
N GLU A 81 0.13 -22.06 23.82
CA GLU A 81 -0.93 -22.62 24.68
C GLU A 81 -0.61 -24.06 25.09
N PHE A 82 -0.13 -24.89 24.15
CA PHE A 82 0.27 -26.25 24.45
C PHE A 82 1.40 -26.31 25.49
N LEU A 83 2.45 -25.50 25.34
CA LEU A 83 3.56 -25.49 26.30
C LEU A 83 3.15 -25.04 27.70
N ASN A 84 2.20 -24.11 27.81
CA ASN A 84 1.65 -23.66 29.08
C ASN A 84 0.60 -24.61 29.67
N SER A 85 0.18 -25.63 28.92
CA SER A 85 -0.76 -26.64 29.39
C SER A 85 -0.11 -27.67 30.32
N LYS A 86 -0.93 -28.45 31.04
CA LYS A 86 -0.45 -29.56 31.88
C LYS A 86 0.34 -30.63 31.08
N PRO A 87 -0.17 -31.16 29.96
CA PRO A 87 0.58 -32.16 29.19
C PRO A 87 1.86 -31.58 28.58
N GLY A 88 1.86 -30.31 28.15
CA GLY A 88 3.06 -29.67 27.62
C GLY A 88 4.18 -29.53 28.65
N ARG A 89 3.85 -29.13 29.89
CA ARG A 89 4.83 -29.08 31.00
C ARG A 89 5.38 -30.45 31.37
N LEU A 90 4.58 -31.51 31.27
CA LEU A 90 5.04 -32.87 31.55
C LEU A 90 6.00 -33.37 30.46
N LEU A 91 5.71 -33.04 29.20
CA LEU A 91 6.51 -33.46 28.05
C LEU A 91 7.89 -32.77 28.01
N GLU A 92 7.94 -31.48 28.35
CA GLU A 92 9.19 -30.72 28.45
C GLU A 92 9.96 -31.01 29.75
N GLY A 93 9.25 -31.24 30.85
CA GLY A 93 9.84 -31.62 32.13
C GLY A 93 10.50 -33.00 32.08
N ALA A 94 9.90 -33.97 31.37
CA ALA A 94 10.47 -35.30 31.19
C ALA A 94 11.70 -35.32 30.25
N SER A 95 11.81 -34.36 29.33
CA SER A 95 12.97 -34.24 28.43
C SER A 95 14.16 -33.50 29.05
N GLY A 96 13.99 -32.86 30.20
CA GLY A 96 15.05 -32.15 30.93
C GLY A 96 15.76 -32.99 32.00
N GLU A 97 15.36 -34.25 32.18
CA GLU A 97 15.93 -35.21 33.13
C GLU A 97 16.86 -36.26 32.46
N GLU A 98 17.13 -36.13 31.15
CA GLU A 98 18.16 -36.90 30.41
C GLU A 98 19.44 -36.09 30.15
#